data_AF-A0A6I5VHW2-F1
#
_entry.id   AF-A0A6I5VHW2-F1
#
_cell.length_a   1.000
_cell.length_b   1.000
_cell.length_c   1.000
_cell.angle_alpha   90.00
_cell.angle_beta   90.00
_cell.angle_gamma   90.00
#
_symmetry.space_group_name_H-M   'P 1'
#
loop_
_entity.id
_entity.type
_entity.pdbx_description
1 polymer ?
#
loop_
_entity_poly.entity_id
_entity_poly.type
_entity_poly.pdbx_seq_one_letter_code
_entity_poly.pdbx_strand_id
1 'polypeptide(L)'
;MPAIDEDLQELVDEAVDRLMQRWELAEAELRALLQESIDTECAVNDPDRVKVSSTRVKNKARIAEKIQRRVRNREIAMPQCIEEVQNSIFDIIGLRIICKTLRDVDLAAKAVTAAYGPKLEQVGDPKDYIRNPKASGYRSLHYLLKITVDEPDGPVQVPCEVQIRTMMQDAWGELTHENSYKSGDAALPGLFLDLSRHMADLMDQVDQLALTLAEASESILTQMAVHNEYPVIDPDSGNHRPPLLAGRTYLGRVLTTGRNYALVLVDQFRGLLGASEIKQALGLDTFVEVSDYVLPGDSLPVRIVEHDPARDRLLLEPADPKDLRSRYKRRRSSSAG
;
A
#
# COMPACT_ATOMS: atom_id res chain seq x y z
N MET A 1 29.49 4.46 -25.09
CA MET A 1 28.71 3.20 -25.18
C MET A 1 29.03 2.53 -26.51
N PRO A 2 29.36 1.23 -26.55
CA PRO A 2 29.39 0.52 -27.84
C PRO A 2 28.00 0.61 -28.49
N ALA A 3 27.97 0.74 -29.81
CA ALA A 3 26.73 0.78 -30.56
C ALA A 3 25.88 -0.48 -30.24
N ILE A 4 24.56 -0.29 -30.14
CA ILE A 4 23.64 -1.42 -30.09
C ILE A 4 23.76 -2.14 -31.43
N ASP A 5 23.78 -3.47 -31.38
CA ASP A 5 23.78 -4.30 -32.57
C ASP A 5 22.52 -4.01 -33.40
N GLU A 6 22.69 -3.70 -34.70
CA GLU A 6 21.60 -3.21 -35.57
C GLU A 6 20.52 -4.29 -35.74
N ASP A 7 20.91 -5.55 -35.94
CA ASP A 7 19.99 -6.68 -36.08
C ASP A 7 19.17 -6.89 -34.81
N LEU A 8 19.81 -6.76 -33.64
CA LEU A 8 19.10 -6.81 -32.35
C LEU A 8 18.13 -5.63 -32.19
N GLN A 9 18.50 -4.44 -32.64
CA GLN A 9 17.65 -3.26 -32.53
C GLN A 9 16.40 -3.40 -33.41
N GLU A 10 16.55 -3.90 -34.63
CA GLU A 10 15.41 -4.21 -35.52
C GLU A 10 14.50 -5.28 -34.93
N LEU A 11 15.07 -6.36 -34.39
CA LEU A 11 14.29 -7.44 -33.79
C LEU A 11 13.51 -6.96 -32.54
N VAL A 12 14.12 -6.10 -31.72
CA VAL A 12 13.44 -5.50 -30.57
C VAL A 12 12.33 -4.55 -31.01
N ASP A 13 12.54 -3.78 -32.07
CA ASP A 13 11.51 -2.91 -32.62
C ASP A 13 10.31 -3.73 -33.13
N GLU A 14 10.55 -4.82 -33.87
CA GLU A 14 9.50 -5.74 -34.32
C GLU A 14 8.76 -6.40 -33.14
N ALA A 15 9.49 -6.83 -32.11
CA ALA A 15 8.89 -7.42 -30.92
C ALA A 15 8.01 -6.42 -30.17
N VAL A 16 8.46 -5.17 -30.03
CA VAL A 16 7.69 -4.10 -29.37
C VAL A 16 6.41 -3.82 -30.16
N ASP A 17 6.49 -3.71 -31.49
CA ASP A 17 5.32 -3.42 -32.32
C ASP A 17 4.28 -4.54 -32.30
N ARG A 18 4.72 -5.81 -32.29
CA ARG A 18 3.81 -6.97 -32.33
C ARG A 18 3.31 -7.44 -30.97
N LEU A 19 4.11 -7.29 -29.92
CA LEU A 19 3.82 -7.83 -28.59
C LEU A 19 3.31 -6.77 -27.61
N MET A 20 3.22 -5.48 -28.00
CA MET A 20 2.76 -4.42 -27.10
C MET A 20 1.41 -4.75 -26.45
N GLN A 21 0.43 -5.16 -27.25
CA GLN A 21 -0.92 -5.46 -26.76
C GLN A 21 -0.90 -6.63 -25.75
N ARG A 22 -0.08 -7.66 -26.02
CA ARG A 22 0.16 -8.78 -25.10
C ARG A 22 0.76 -8.28 -23.79
N TRP A 23 1.77 -7.40 -23.86
CA TRP A 23 2.42 -6.87 -22.68
C TRP A 23 1.52 -5.96 -21.85
N GLU A 24 0.70 -5.12 -22.49
CA GLU A 24 -0.30 -4.28 -21.82
C GLU A 24 -1.38 -5.13 -21.14
N LEU A 25 -1.82 -6.22 -21.78
CA LEU A 25 -2.77 -7.16 -21.16
C LEU A 25 -2.14 -7.87 -19.95
N ALA A 26 -0.93 -8.41 -20.11
CA ALA A 26 -0.19 -9.07 -19.03
C ALA A 26 0.06 -8.11 -17.85
N GLU A 27 0.37 -6.86 -18.15
CA GLU A 27 0.52 -5.80 -17.15
C GLU A 27 -0.77 -5.57 -16.36
N ALA A 28 -1.89 -5.41 -17.06
CA ALA A 28 -3.20 -5.16 -16.45
C ALA A 28 -3.66 -6.35 -15.60
N GLU A 29 -3.51 -7.58 -16.10
CA GLU A 29 -3.83 -8.81 -15.34
C GLU A 29 -2.95 -8.95 -14.10
N LEU A 30 -1.64 -8.71 -14.22
CA LEU A 30 -0.71 -8.80 -13.09
C LEU A 30 -1.07 -7.78 -12.00
N ARG A 31 -1.38 -6.55 -12.41
CA ARG A 31 -1.78 -5.49 -11.50
C ARG A 31 -3.08 -5.83 -10.78
N ALA A 32 -4.10 -6.29 -11.50
CA ALA A 32 -5.38 -6.65 -10.92
C ALA A 32 -5.25 -7.80 -9.91
N LEU A 33 -4.53 -8.86 -10.28
CA LEU A 33 -4.30 -10.03 -9.44
C LEU A 33 -3.56 -9.67 -8.15
N LEU A 34 -2.49 -8.88 -8.25
CA LEU A 34 -1.73 -8.46 -7.07
C LEU A 34 -2.51 -7.46 -6.20
N GLN A 35 -3.31 -6.57 -6.79
CA GLN A 35 -4.16 -5.67 -6.03
C GLN A 35 -5.21 -6.44 -5.22
N GLU A 36 -5.89 -7.42 -5.83
CA GLU A 36 -6.85 -8.28 -5.15
C GLU A 36 -6.21 -9.06 -4.00
N SER A 37 -5.01 -9.62 -4.24
CA SER A 37 -4.28 -10.35 -3.20
C SER A 37 -3.84 -9.43 -2.06
N ILE A 38 -3.38 -8.21 -2.36
CA ILE A 38 -3.03 -7.20 -1.35
C ILE A 38 -4.28 -6.81 -0.56
N ASP A 39 -5.41 -6.55 -1.21
CA ASP A 39 -6.65 -6.18 -0.52
C ASP A 39 -7.14 -7.29 0.43
N THR A 40 -6.90 -8.56 0.06
CA THR A 40 -7.23 -9.73 0.86
C THR A 40 -6.28 -9.94 2.04
N GLU A 41 -4.98 -9.97 1.79
CA GLU A 41 -3.95 -10.25 2.82
C GLU A 41 -3.69 -9.05 3.72
N CYS A 42 -3.83 -7.85 3.18
CA CYS A 42 -3.69 -6.59 3.90
C CYS A 42 -5.04 -6.02 4.31
N ALA A 43 -6.05 -6.86 4.61
CA ALA A 43 -7.36 -6.53 5.18
C ALA A 43 -7.27 -5.83 6.55
N VAL A 44 -6.60 -4.68 6.54
CA VAL A 44 -6.18 -3.85 7.63
C VAL A 44 -6.86 -2.51 7.43
N ASN A 45 -7.22 -1.85 8.54
CA ASN A 45 -7.98 -0.60 8.60
C ASN A 45 -7.38 0.62 7.85
N ASP A 46 -6.34 0.46 7.03
CA ASP A 46 -5.64 1.51 6.30
C ASP A 46 -5.28 1.05 4.87
N PRO A 47 -6.12 1.37 3.87
CA PRO A 47 -5.90 1.00 2.47
C PRO A 47 -4.70 1.70 1.82
N ASP A 48 -4.09 2.69 2.49
CA ASP A 48 -2.92 3.39 1.95
C ASP A 48 -1.59 2.73 2.34
N ARG A 49 -1.58 1.67 3.18
CA ARG A 49 -0.34 1.02 3.69
C ARG A 49 0.52 0.41 2.59
N VAL A 50 -0.12 -0.17 1.59
CA VAL A 50 0.53 -0.86 0.47
C VAL A 50 -0.13 -0.36 -0.81
N LYS A 51 0.65 0.27 -1.67
CA LYS A 51 0.19 0.81 -2.95
C LYS A 51 0.85 0.07 -4.09
N VAL A 52 0.03 -0.56 -4.93
CA VAL A 52 0.49 -1.03 -6.24
C VAL A 52 0.61 0.21 -7.14
N SER A 53 1.85 0.60 -7.45
CA SER A 53 2.09 1.76 -8.29
C SER A 53 1.68 1.47 -9.74
N SER A 54 1.66 2.52 -10.57
CA SER A 54 1.53 2.33 -12.02
C SER A 54 2.67 1.42 -12.51
N THR A 55 2.26 0.36 -13.17
CA THR A 55 3.08 -0.52 -13.97
C THR A 55 3.57 0.19 -15.23
N ARG A 56 4.70 -0.27 -15.79
CA ARG A 56 5.26 0.29 -17.01
C ARG A 56 5.87 -0.80 -17.88
N VAL A 57 5.54 -0.74 -19.18
CA VAL A 57 6.31 -1.40 -20.23
C VAL A 57 7.62 -0.66 -20.48
N LYS A 58 8.72 -1.40 -20.45
CA LYS A 58 10.06 -0.86 -20.63
C LYS A 58 10.27 -0.29 -22.03
N ASN A 59 11.02 0.82 -22.12
CA ASN A 59 11.32 1.45 -23.41
C ASN A 59 12.22 0.54 -24.28
N LYS A 60 11.92 0.47 -25.58
CA LYS A 60 12.61 -0.38 -26.57
C LYS A 60 14.14 -0.26 -26.57
N ALA A 61 14.69 0.96 -26.47
CA ALA A 61 16.14 1.16 -26.40
C ALA A 61 16.75 0.51 -25.14
N ARG A 62 16.02 0.54 -24.01
CA ARG A 62 16.43 -0.10 -22.75
C ARG A 62 16.25 -1.62 -22.77
N ILE A 63 15.36 -2.14 -23.60
CA ILE A 63 15.22 -3.59 -23.84
C ILE A 63 16.46 -4.07 -24.60
N ALA A 64 16.77 -3.47 -25.75
CA ALA A 64 17.92 -3.82 -26.58
C ALA A 64 19.24 -3.71 -25.79
N GLU A 65 19.46 -2.59 -25.08
CA GLU A 65 20.65 -2.38 -24.23
C GLU A 65 20.80 -3.50 -23.18
N LYS A 66 19.70 -3.90 -22.51
CA LYS A 66 19.75 -4.92 -21.47
C LYS A 66 20.01 -6.31 -22.08
N ILE A 67 19.37 -6.65 -23.19
CA ILE A 67 19.59 -7.92 -23.88
C ILE A 67 21.05 -8.02 -24.34
N GLN A 68 21.56 -7.00 -25.04
CA GLN A 68 22.94 -6.98 -25.53
C GLN A 68 23.95 -7.12 -24.38
N ARG A 69 23.68 -6.49 -23.21
CA ARG A 69 24.52 -6.67 -22.02
C ARG A 69 24.52 -8.11 -21.52
N ARG A 70 23.35 -8.75 -21.43
CA ARG A 70 23.25 -10.15 -20.99
C ARG A 70 23.92 -11.11 -21.97
N VAL A 71 23.78 -10.88 -23.28
CA VAL A 71 24.49 -11.62 -24.33
C VAL A 71 26.01 -11.46 -24.18
N ARG A 72 26.50 -10.23 -24.00
CA ARG A 72 27.92 -9.95 -23.78
C ARG A 72 28.47 -10.64 -22.53
N ASN A 73 27.68 -10.66 -21.46
CA ASN A 73 28.02 -11.35 -20.21
C ASN A 73 27.86 -12.88 -20.31
N ARG A 74 27.45 -13.42 -21.47
CA ARG A 74 27.19 -14.85 -21.70
C ARG A 74 26.11 -15.44 -20.80
N GLU A 75 25.16 -14.61 -20.37
CA GLU A 75 24.02 -15.03 -19.56
C GLU A 75 22.89 -15.64 -20.40
N ILE A 76 22.79 -15.21 -21.67
CA ILE A 76 21.80 -15.65 -22.66
C ILE A 76 22.46 -15.72 -24.05
N ALA A 77 21.85 -16.48 -24.97
CA ALA A 77 22.17 -16.41 -26.40
C ALA A 77 21.54 -15.18 -27.06
N MET A 78 22.00 -14.81 -28.25
CA MET A 78 21.37 -13.74 -29.04
C MET A 78 19.98 -14.21 -29.50
N PRO A 79 18.90 -13.46 -29.20
CA PRO A 79 17.57 -13.84 -29.64
C PRO A 79 17.46 -13.83 -31.16
N GLN A 80 16.71 -14.79 -31.71
CA GLN A 80 16.50 -14.98 -33.15
C GLN A 80 15.05 -14.68 -33.59
N CYS A 81 14.12 -14.52 -32.64
CA CYS A 81 12.73 -14.18 -32.91
C CYS A 81 12.13 -13.30 -31.80
N ILE A 82 10.93 -12.76 -32.03
CA ILE A 82 10.27 -11.83 -31.10
C ILE A 82 9.89 -12.49 -29.76
N GLU A 83 9.59 -13.79 -29.76
CA GLU A 83 9.31 -14.57 -28.56
C GLU A 83 10.57 -14.73 -27.69
N GLU A 84 11.73 -14.90 -28.32
CA GLU A 84 13.00 -14.95 -27.60
C GLU A 84 13.37 -13.58 -27.02
N VAL A 85 13.03 -12.47 -27.68
CA VAL A 85 13.16 -11.12 -27.11
C VAL A 85 12.34 -10.99 -25.83
N GLN A 86 11.06 -11.39 -25.87
CA GLN A 86 10.20 -11.37 -24.68
C GLN A 86 10.81 -12.18 -23.52
N ASN A 87 11.32 -13.38 -23.80
CA ASN A 87 11.86 -14.28 -22.78
C ASN A 87 13.30 -13.95 -22.34
N SER A 88 13.97 -13.03 -23.03
CA SER A 88 15.36 -12.66 -22.73
C SER A 88 15.53 -11.85 -21.44
N ILE A 89 14.48 -11.14 -21.00
CA ILE A 89 14.51 -10.31 -19.79
C ILE A 89 13.15 -10.30 -19.08
N PHE A 90 13.17 -10.25 -17.75
CA PHE A 90 11.95 -10.26 -16.93
C PHE A 90 11.33 -8.88 -16.70
N ASP A 91 12.12 -7.81 -16.82
CA ASP A 91 11.68 -6.45 -16.52
C ASP A 91 11.16 -5.70 -17.76
N ILE A 92 10.60 -6.42 -18.74
CA ILE A 92 9.79 -5.78 -19.81
C ILE A 92 8.53 -5.21 -19.17
N ILE A 93 7.85 -6.05 -18.37
CA ILE A 93 6.75 -5.64 -17.51
C ILE A 93 7.30 -5.50 -16.09
N GLY A 94 7.42 -4.24 -15.64
CA GLY A 94 7.83 -3.91 -14.29
C GLY A 94 6.67 -3.41 -13.46
N LEU A 95 6.39 -4.06 -12.33
CA LEU A 95 5.43 -3.62 -11.33
C LEU A 95 6.17 -3.25 -10.05
N ARG A 96 5.76 -2.15 -9.40
CA ARG A 96 6.31 -1.76 -8.12
C ARG A 96 5.22 -1.69 -7.06
N ILE A 97 5.52 -2.23 -5.89
CA ILE A 97 4.68 -2.15 -4.71
C ILE A 97 5.40 -1.25 -3.71
N ILE A 98 4.76 -0.13 -3.36
CA ILE A 98 5.27 0.85 -2.41
C ILE A 98 4.58 0.65 -1.06
N CYS A 99 5.39 0.39 -0.05
CA CYS A 99 5.00 0.10 1.31
C CYS A 99 5.31 1.31 2.22
N LYS A 100 4.45 1.60 3.19
CA LYS A 100 4.71 2.65 4.19
C LYS A 100 5.88 2.29 5.11
N THR A 101 5.99 1.01 5.51
CA THR A 101 7.00 0.54 6.46
C THR A 101 7.68 -0.76 5.99
N LEU A 102 8.77 -1.15 6.65
CA LEU A 102 9.44 -2.43 6.39
C LEU A 102 8.55 -3.64 6.72
N ARG A 103 7.70 -3.56 7.75
CA ARG A 103 6.72 -4.61 8.05
C ARG A 103 5.69 -4.79 6.92
N ASP A 104 5.33 -3.70 6.26
CA ASP A 104 4.42 -3.75 5.12
C ASP A 104 5.06 -4.38 3.88
N VAL A 105 6.40 -4.39 3.78
CA VAL A 105 7.12 -5.14 2.73
C VAL A 105 6.89 -6.64 2.90
N ASP A 106 6.96 -7.15 4.13
CA ASP A 106 6.70 -8.56 4.42
C ASP A 106 5.24 -8.95 4.14
N LEU A 107 4.29 -8.04 4.40
CA LEU A 107 2.88 -8.25 4.06
C LEU A 107 2.67 -8.28 2.53
N ALA A 108 3.26 -7.34 1.80
CA ALA A 108 3.22 -7.33 0.34
C ALA A 108 3.89 -8.57 -0.26
N ALA A 109 5.00 -9.04 0.32
CA ALA A 109 5.65 -10.28 -0.08
C ALA A 109 4.72 -11.50 0.09
N LYS A 110 4.00 -11.58 1.22
CA LYS A 110 2.98 -12.61 1.45
C LYS A 110 1.86 -12.54 0.42
N ALA A 111 1.35 -11.35 0.13
CA ALA A 111 0.34 -11.15 -0.91
C ALA A 111 0.83 -11.63 -2.29
N VAL A 112 2.05 -11.24 -2.70
CA VAL A 112 2.63 -11.75 -3.95
C VAL A 112 2.68 -13.28 -3.98
N THR A 113 3.07 -13.93 -2.87
CA THR A 113 3.08 -15.40 -2.80
C THR A 113 1.70 -16.04 -2.77
N ALA A 114 0.72 -15.38 -2.16
CA ALA A 114 -0.67 -15.85 -2.10
C ALA A 114 -1.37 -15.76 -3.46
N ALA A 115 -0.92 -14.85 -4.33
CA ALA A 115 -1.41 -14.71 -5.70
C ALA A 115 -0.91 -15.82 -6.66
N TYR A 116 0.01 -16.69 -6.22
CA TYR A 116 0.52 -17.76 -7.09
C TYR A 116 -0.56 -18.79 -7.42
N GLY A 117 -0.53 -19.29 -8.65
CA GLY A 117 -1.51 -20.23 -9.16
C GLY A 117 -1.36 -20.45 -10.67
N PRO A 118 -2.41 -20.96 -11.35
CA PRO A 118 -2.35 -21.22 -12.80
C PRO A 118 -2.04 -19.98 -13.64
N LYS A 119 -2.41 -18.80 -13.13
CA LYS A 119 -2.21 -17.51 -13.80
C LYS A 119 -0.84 -16.87 -13.48
N LEU A 120 -0.22 -17.16 -12.34
CA LEU A 120 1.00 -16.48 -11.90
C LEU A 120 1.96 -17.47 -11.25
N GLU A 121 3.16 -17.59 -11.82
CA GLU A 121 4.22 -18.46 -11.30
C GLU A 121 5.49 -17.67 -11.00
N GLN A 122 6.26 -18.14 -10.01
CA GLN A 122 7.56 -17.59 -9.67
C GLN A 122 8.68 -18.30 -10.43
N VAL A 123 9.69 -17.54 -10.87
CA VAL A 123 10.88 -18.07 -11.55
C VAL A 123 12.13 -17.83 -10.71
N GLY A 124 12.65 -18.90 -10.11
CA GLY A 124 13.84 -18.84 -9.24
C GLY A 124 13.57 -18.13 -7.91
N ASP A 125 14.60 -17.98 -7.08
CA ASP A 125 14.45 -17.38 -5.75
C ASP A 125 14.31 -15.85 -5.81
N PRO A 126 13.53 -15.23 -4.88
CA PRO A 126 13.44 -13.78 -4.81
C PRO A 126 14.79 -13.18 -4.44
N LYS A 127 15.13 -12.03 -5.04
CA LYS A 127 16.36 -11.32 -4.70
C LYS A 127 16.06 -10.27 -3.64
N ASP A 128 16.50 -10.55 -2.41
CA ASP A 128 16.31 -9.67 -1.26
C ASP A 128 17.51 -8.73 -1.09
N TYR A 129 17.43 -7.56 -1.75
CA TYR A 129 18.40 -6.49 -1.57
C TYR A 129 18.11 -5.62 -0.34
N ILE A 130 17.03 -5.86 0.39
CA ILE A 130 16.78 -5.17 1.66
C ILE A 130 17.71 -5.76 2.72
N ARG A 131 17.75 -7.10 2.81
CA ARG A 131 18.68 -7.82 3.70
C ARG A 131 20.12 -7.79 3.21
N ASN A 132 20.34 -7.85 1.89
CA ASN A 132 21.66 -7.83 1.28
C ASN A 132 21.79 -6.68 0.26
N PRO A 133 21.96 -5.43 0.71
CA PRO A 133 22.04 -4.27 -0.17
C PRO A 133 23.21 -4.38 -1.15
N LYS A 134 23.05 -3.78 -2.33
CA LYS A 134 24.20 -3.66 -3.26
C LYS A 134 25.24 -2.71 -2.70
N ALA A 135 26.46 -2.76 -3.26
CA ALA A 135 27.53 -1.82 -2.90
C ALA A 135 27.13 -0.34 -3.06
N SER A 136 26.17 -0.04 -3.94
CA SER A 136 25.61 1.29 -4.12
C SER A 136 24.77 1.77 -2.94
N GLY A 137 24.27 0.89 -2.08
CA GLY A 137 23.24 1.17 -1.08
C GLY A 137 21.83 0.79 -1.55
N TYR A 138 21.66 0.32 -2.79
CA TYR A 138 20.36 -0.07 -3.33
C TYR A 138 19.69 -1.18 -2.49
N ARG A 139 18.43 -0.93 -2.10
CA ARG A 139 17.55 -1.87 -1.38
C ARG A 139 16.19 -2.01 -2.08
N SER A 140 15.71 -3.25 -2.21
CA SER A 140 14.38 -3.63 -2.73
C SER A 140 14.25 -5.16 -2.67
N LEU A 141 13.04 -5.68 -2.56
CA LEU A 141 12.77 -7.11 -2.72
C LEU A 141 12.23 -7.41 -4.12
N HIS A 142 12.90 -8.28 -4.88
CA HIS A 142 12.58 -8.55 -6.28
C HIS A 142 12.04 -9.96 -6.48
N TYR A 143 10.89 -10.04 -7.13
CA TYR A 143 10.31 -11.30 -7.62
C TYR A 143 10.38 -11.33 -9.15
N LEU A 144 10.94 -12.41 -9.67
CA LEU A 144 10.85 -12.73 -11.09
C LEU A 144 9.66 -13.67 -11.26
N LEU A 145 8.69 -13.25 -12.06
CA LEU A 145 7.42 -13.95 -12.22
C LEU A 145 7.15 -14.21 -13.70
N LYS A 146 6.20 -15.09 -13.98
CA LYS A 146 5.56 -15.22 -15.28
C LYS A 146 4.05 -15.21 -15.08
N ILE A 147 3.37 -14.35 -15.84
CA ILE A 147 1.92 -14.30 -15.88
C ILE A 147 1.40 -14.95 -17.16
N THR A 148 0.36 -15.77 -17.04
CA THR A 148 -0.30 -16.44 -18.16
C THR A 148 -1.44 -15.58 -18.69
N VAL A 149 -1.28 -15.03 -19.90
CA VAL A 149 -2.35 -14.33 -20.62
C VAL A 149 -3.02 -15.26 -21.62
N ASP A 150 -4.34 -15.15 -21.73
CA ASP A 150 -5.11 -15.95 -22.68
C ASP A 150 -5.16 -15.24 -24.03
N GLU A 151 -4.61 -15.87 -25.07
CA GLU A 151 -4.68 -15.37 -26.45
C GLU A 151 -5.54 -16.30 -27.33
N PRO A 152 -6.00 -15.83 -28.51
CA PRO A 152 -6.78 -16.65 -29.42
C PRO A 152 -6.12 -17.99 -29.80
N ASP A 153 -4.80 -17.99 -29.91
CA ASP A 153 -4.00 -19.18 -30.26
C ASP A 153 -3.59 -20.02 -29.03
N GLY A 154 -4.03 -19.62 -27.83
CA GLY A 154 -3.79 -20.32 -26.58
C GLY A 154 -3.14 -19.45 -25.50
N PRO A 155 -2.96 -19.99 -24.28
CA PRO A 155 -2.34 -19.27 -23.18
C PRO A 155 -0.84 -19.07 -23.42
N VAL A 156 -0.34 -17.86 -23.17
CA VAL A 156 1.07 -17.48 -23.31
C VAL A 156 1.60 -16.96 -21.97
N GLN A 157 2.78 -17.42 -21.58
CA GLN A 157 3.48 -16.90 -20.40
C GLN A 157 4.31 -15.67 -20.77
N VAL A 158 4.12 -14.58 -20.03
CA VAL A 158 4.87 -13.34 -20.17
C VAL A 158 5.70 -13.12 -18.91
N PRO A 159 7.03 -12.95 -19.02
CA PRO A 159 7.88 -12.71 -17.88
C PRO A 159 7.70 -11.29 -17.34
N CYS A 160 7.66 -11.17 -16.01
CA CYS A 160 7.45 -9.92 -15.30
C CYS A 160 8.40 -9.80 -14.10
N GLU A 161 8.66 -8.57 -13.67
CA GLU A 161 9.41 -8.29 -12.45
C GLU A 161 8.55 -7.46 -11.49
N VAL A 162 8.37 -7.97 -10.28
CA VAL A 162 7.71 -7.24 -9.19
C VAL A 162 8.77 -6.78 -8.20
N GLN A 163 8.79 -5.49 -7.90
CA GLN A 163 9.71 -4.88 -6.95
C GLN A 163 8.93 -4.32 -5.77
N ILE A 164 9.22 -4.81 -4.56
CA ILE A 164 8.62 -4.31 -3.32
C ILE A 164 9.63 -3.39 -2.64
N ARG A 165 9.17 -2.21 -2.24
CA ARG A 165 10.01 -1.15 -1.65
C ARG A 165 9.24 -0.36 -0.60
N THR A 166 9.96 0.23 0.34
CA THR A 166 9.42 1.34 1.14
C THR A 166 9.44 2.64 0.35
N MET A 167 8.76 3.67 0.87
CA MET A 167 8.84 5.03 0.31
C MET A 167 10.28 5.58 0.28
N MET A 168 11.09 5.32 1.32
CA MET A 168 12.47 5.82 1.38
C MET A 168 13.38 5.09 0.39
N GLN A 169 13.20 3.77 0.24
CA GLN A 169 13.92 2.99 -0.78
C GLN A 169 13.58 3.44 -2.20
N ASP A 170 12.32 3.80 -2.46
CA ASP A 170 11.92 4.28 -3.77
C ASP A 170 12.47 5.68 -4.06
N ALA A 171 12.37 6.60 -3.09
CA ALA A 171 12.96 7.93 -3.17
C ALA A 171 14.47 7.88 -3.42
N TRP A 172 15.19 6.98 -2.74
CA TRP A 172 16.61 6.74 -2.99
C TRP A 172 16.88 6.33 -4.44
N GLY A 173 16.08 5.40 -4.96
CA GLY A 173 16.21 4.88 -6.33
C GLY A 173 15.96 5.96 -7.39
N GLU A 174 15.04 6.88 -7.11
CA GLU A 174 14.78 8.04 -7.95
C GLU A 174 15.93 9.05 -7.91
N LEU A 175 16.45 9.38 -6.72
CA LEU A 175 17.52 10.37 -6.56
C LEU A 175 18.86 9.92 -7.15
N THR A 176 19.17 8.63 -7.07
CA THR A 176 20.46 8.09 -7.53
C THR A 176 20.44 7.66 -8.99
N HIS A 177 19.25 7.40 -9.55
CA HIS A 177 19.06 6.89 -10.90
C HIS A 177 20.06 5.76 -11.26
N GLU A 178 20.10 4.66 -10.49
CA GLU A 178 21.07 3.55 -10.68
C GLU A 178 21.11 3.00 -12.13
N ASN A 179 20.07 3.20 -12.93
CA ASN A 179 20.00 2.82 -14.35
C ASN A 179 20.53 3.87 -15.35
N SER A 180 20.70 5.13 -14.94
CA SER A 180 21.28 6.19 -15.78
C SER A 180 22.81 6.10 -15.86
N TYR A 181 23.46 5.40 -14.93
CA TYR A 181 24.92 5.36 -14.80
C TYR A 181 25.58 4.03 -15.20
N LYS A 182 24.86 3.14 -15.91
CA LYS A 182 25.42 1.85 -16.33
C LYS A 182 26.25 1.95 -17.61
N SER A 183 27.57 1.92 -17.41
CA SER A 183 28.61 1.38 -18.31
C SER A 183 28.81 2.09 -19.65
N GLY A 184 29.59 3.17 -19.63
CA GLY A 184 30.09 3.82 -20.84
C GLY A 184 31.35 4.65 -20.65
N ASP A 185 31.41 5.49 -19.61
CA ASP A 185 32.57 6.34 -19.31
C ASP A 185 32.68 6.55 -17.80
N ALA A 186 33.89 6.31 -17.28
CA ALA A 186 34.28 6.40 -15.88
C ALA A 186 33.51 5.46 -14.92
N ALA A 187 34.26 4.66 -14.15
CA ALA A 187 33.75 4.18 -12.87
C ALA A 187 33.12 5.38 -12.14
N LEU A 188 31.92 5.22 -11.58
CA LEU A 188 31.35 6.22 -10.68
C LEU A 188 32.48 6.65 -9.74
N PRO A 189 32.83 7.95 -9.67
CA PRO A 189 33.90 8.40 -8.78
C PRO A 189 33.62 7.81 -7.39
N GLY A 190 34.62 7.26 -6.70
CA GLY A 190 34.41 6.58 -5.41
C GLY A 190 33.53 7.40 -4.45
N LEU A 191 33.70 8.73 -4.49
CA LEU A 191 32.86 9.70 -3.78
C LEU A 191 31.36 9.57 -4.06
N PHE A 192 30.92 9.39 -5.31
CA PHE A 192 29.50 9.21 -5.62
C PHE A 192 28.97 7.91 -5.02
N LEU A 193 29.71 6.81 -5.15
CA LEU A 193 29.29 5.53 -4.58
C LEU A 193 29.20 5.62 -3.05
N ASP A 194 30.17 6.28 -2.43
CA ASP A 194 30.19 6.53 -0.99
C ASP A 194 29.02 7.41 -0.53
N LEU A 195 28.74 8.51 -1.22
CA LEU A 195 27.61 9.40 -0.91
C LEU A 195 26.27 8.70 -1.14
N SER A 196 26.14 7.94 -2.23
CA SER A 196 24.95 7.16 -2.57
C SER A 196 24.64 6.13 -1.49
N ARG A 197 25.67 5.38 -1.06
CA ARG A 197 25.58 4.43 0.05
C ARG A 197 25.24 5.13 1.37
N HIS A 198 25.91 6.23 1.69
CA HIS A 198 25.63 6.99 2.91
C HIS A 198 24.18 7.51 2.94
N MET A 199 23.67 7.99 1.81
CA MET A 199 22.27 8.40 1.67
C MET A 199 21.32 7.22 1.89
N ALA A 200 21.64 6.03 1.35
CA ALA A 200 20.85 4.83 1.57
C ALA A 200 20.80 4.43 3.05
N ASP A 201 21.92 4.56 3.76
CA ASP A 201 22.00 4.22 5.18
C ASP A 201 21.22 5.20 6.06
N LEU A 202 21.22 6.49 5.72
CA LEU A 202 20.36 7.48 6.38
C LEU A 202 18.88 7.21 6.11
N MET A 203 18.52 6.90 4.87
CA MET A 203 17.15 6.53 4.50
C MET A 203 16.68 5.25 5.19
N ASP A 204 17.59 4.29 5.44
CA ASP A 204 17.30 3.10 6.26
C ASP A 204 16.90 3.49 7.68
N GLN A 205 17.67 4.39 8.31
CA GLN A 205 17.37 4.83 9.66
C GLN A 205 16.00 5.50 9.73
N VAL A 206 15.63 6.28 8.71
CA VAL A 206 14.30 6.86 8.59
C VAL A 206 13.23 5.77 8.44
N ASP A 207 13.45 4.74 7.63
CA ASP A 207 12.54 3.59 7.51
C ASP A 207 12.34 2.85 8.84
N GLN A 208 13.41 2.64 9.61
CA GLN A 208 13.36 2.00 10.93
C GLN A 208 12.58 2.86 11.94
N LEU A 209 12.79 4.17 11.91
CA LEU A 209 12.02 5.11 12.74
C LEU A 209 10.55 5.16 12.33
N ALA A 210 10.25 5.11 11.03
CA ALA A 210 8.89 5.05 10.52
C ALA A 210 8.17 3.76 10.96
N LEU A 211 8.86 2.62 10.92
CA LEU A 211 8.35 1.36 11.47
C LEU A 211 8.08 1.49 12.98
N THR A 212 9.05 1.98 13.74
CA THR A 212 8.92 2.17 15.20
C THR A 212 7.75 3.11 15.52
N LEU A 213 7.57 4.19 14.76
CA LEU A 213 6.46 5.13 14.93
C LEU A 213 5.12 4.47 14.61
N ALA A 214 5.04 3.65 13.56
CA ALA A 214 3.83 2.91 13.21
C ALA A 214 3.46 1.92 14.31
N GLU A 215 4.43 1.14 14.81
CA GLU A 215 4.24 0.19 15.90
C GLU A 215 3.87 0.88 17.22
N ALA A 216 4.54 1.99 17.55
CA ALA A 216 4.20 2.81 18.71
C ALA A 216 2.81 3.41 18.57
N SER A 217 2.40 3.86 17.38
CA SER A 217 1.05 4.37 17.13
C SER A 217 0.00 3.28 17.28
N GLU A 218 0.22 2.09 16.71
CA GLU A 218 -0.66 0.92 16.90
C GLU A 218 -0.72 0.51 18.38
N SER A 219 0.43 0.52 19.08
CA SER A 219 0.53 0.20 20.51
C SER A 219 -0.13 1.26 21.38
N ILE A 220 0.03 2.55 21.10
CA ILE A 220 -0.65 3.64 21.81
C ILE A 220 -2.15 3.56 21.54
N LEU A 221 -2.59 3.30 20.31
CA LEU A 221 -4.01 3.11 20.02
C LEU A 221 -4.58 1.88 20.75
N THR A 222 -3.79 0.81 20.88
CA THR A 222 -4.13 -0.41 21.63
C THR A 222 -4.10 -0.18 23.14
N GLN A 223 -3.10 0.52 23.66
CA GLN A 223 -2.99 0.89 25.07
C GLN A 223 -4.06 1.91 25.43
N MET A 224 -4.34 2.94 24.63
CA MET A 224 -5.50 3.79 24.79
C MET A 224 -6.82 3.01 24.65
N ALA A 225 -6.81 1.82 24.04
CA ALA A 225 -7.96 0.88 24.06
C ALA A 225 -8.06 0.10 25.36
N VAL A 226 -6.93 -0.14 26.02
CA VAL A 226 -6.81 -0.95 27.23
C VAL A 226 -6.74 -0.09 28.51
N HIS A 227 -6.32 1.18 28.44
CA HIS A 227 -5.94 2.07 29.55
C HIS A 227 -6.78 3.36 29.65
N ASN A 228 -7.83 3.51 28.84
CA ASN A 228 -8.87 4.51 29.13
C ASN A 228 -9.77 3.99 30.28
N GLU A 229 -9.16 3.83 31.46
CA GLU A 229 -9.86 3.94 32.73
C GLU A 229 -10.30 5.39 32.95
N TYR A 230 -11.41 5.51 33.64
CA TYR A 230 -12.03 6.78 33.98
C TYR A 230 -11.26 7.56 35.01
N PRO A 231 -11.56 8.86 35.19
CA PRO A 231 -11.22 9.51 36.45
C PRO A 231 -11.76 8.65 37.60
N VAL A 232 -10.85 8.19 38.45
CA VAL A 232 -11.14 7.60 39.75
C VAL A 232 -11.98 8.61 40.52
N ILE A 233 -13.25 8.29 40.73
CA ILE A 233 -14.09 8.98 41.70
C ILE A 233 -13.73 8.36 43.05
N ASP A 234 -13.39 9.24 44.00
CA ASP A 234 -13.19 9.02 45.44
C ASP A 234 -13.58 7.62 45.96
N PRO A 235 -12.64 6.82 46.50
CA PRO A 235 -12.89 5.49 47.06
C PRO A 235 -13.93 5.46 48.19
N ASP A 236 -14.26 6.60 48.80
CA ASP A 236 -15.28 6.69 49.87
C ASP A 236 -16.67 7.12 49.38
N SER A 237 -16.85 7.31 48.07
CA SER A 237 -18.19 7.40 47.47
C SER A 237 -18.65 6.00 47.09
N GLY A 238 -19.67 5.45 47.78
CA GLY A 238 -20.19 4.09 47.58
C GLY A 238 -20.66 3.77 46.15
N ASN A 239 -19.72 3.53 45.24
CA ASN A 239 -19.91 3.47 43.80
C ASN A 239 -20.31 2.07 43.33
N HIS A 240 -21.60 1.78 43.38
CA HIS A 240 -22.21 1.02 42.28
C HIS A 240 -22.45 1.98 41.12
N ARG A 241 -21.57 1.98 40.11
CA ARG A 241 -21.88 2.64 38.83
C ARG A 241 -22.96 1.80 38.13
N PRO A 242 -24.13 2.37 37.80
CA PRO A 242 -25.17 1.61 37.11
C PRO A 242 -24.69 1.18 35.71
N PRO A 243 -25.03 -0.03 35.24
CA PRO A 243 -24.64 -0.50 33.92
C PRO A 243 -25.16 0.43 32.81
N LEU A 244 -24.42 0.54 31.71
CA LEU A 244 -24.92 1.17 30.50
C LEU A 244 -26.14 0.38 29.99
N LEU A 245 -27.26 1.07 29.79
CA LEU A 245 -28.51 0.45 29.38
C LEU A 245 -28.78 0.79 27.91
N ALA A 246 -29.07 -0.23 27.11
CA ALA A 246 -29.58 -0.05 25.76
C ALA A 246 -30.84 0.85 25.79
N GLY A 247 -30.95 1.72 24.79
CA GLY A 247 -32.04 2.70 24.68
C GLY A 247 -31.86 3.97 25.52
N ARG A 248 -30.83 4.07 26.38
CA ARG A 248 -30.51 5.31 27.11
C ARG A 248 -29.53 6.19 26.35
N THR A 249 -29.66 7.50 26.58
CA THR A 249 -28.79 8.54 26.04
C THR A 249 -27.67 8.86 27.01
N TYR A 250 -26.46 8.96 26.47
CA TYR A 250 -25.23 9.30 27.18
C TYR A 250 -24.47 10.36 26.40
N LEU A 251 -23.57 11.09 27.08
CA LEU A 251 -22.66 12.00 26.40
C LEU A 251 -21.46 11.21 25.88
N GLY A 252 -21.26 11.22 24.56
CA GLY A 252 -20.14 10.57 23.89
C GLY A 252 -19.10 11.57 23.42
N ARG A 253 -17.82 11.22 23.55
CA ARG A 253 -16.69 11.99 23.00
C ARG A 253 -16.11 11.29 21.79
N VAL A 254 -15.98 12.01 20.69
CA VAL A 254 -15.52 11.45 19.42
C VAL A 254 -14.01 11.38 19.43
N LEU A 255 -13.49 10.17 19.27
CA LEU A 255 -12.05 9.90 19.26
C LEU A 255 -11.48 10.04 17.85
N THR A 256 -12.15 9.43 16.88
CA THR A 256 -11.78 9.51 15.46
C THR A 256 -13.03 9.47 14.58
N THR A 257 -12.92 10.05 13.39
CA THR A 257 -13.96 9.98 12.37
C THR A 257 -13.37 9.53 11.05
N GLY A 258 -14.02 8.57 10.39
CA GLY A 258 -13.76 8.17 9.03
C GLY A 258 -14.97 8.44 8.12
N ARG A 259 -14.89 7.95 6.88
CA ARG A 259 -15.94 8.15 5.87
C ARG A 259 -17.30 7.54 6.29
N ASN A 260 -17.27 6.34 6.85
CA ASN A 260 -18.48 5.54 7.11
C ASN A 260 -18.83 5.40 8.60
N TYR A 261 -17.93 5.80 9.51
CA TYR A 261 -18.15 5.66 10.95
C TYR A 261 -17.33 6.68 11.75
N ALA A 262 -17.75 6.93 12.99
CA ALA A 262 -16.97 7.58 14.02
C ALA A 262 -16.82 6.66 15.23
N LEU A 263 -15.63 6.69 15.85
CA LEU A 263 -15.40 6.02 17.11
C LEU A 263 -15.72 6.99 18.24
N VAL A 264 -16.67 6.63 19.09
CA VAL A 264 -17.17 7.47 20.17
C VAL A 264 -16.95 6.75 21.49
N LEU A 265 -16.33 7.46 22.43
CA LEU A 265 -16.16 7.01 23.81
C LEU A 265 -17.39 7.42 24.61
N VAL A 266 -18.14 6.45 25.12
CA VAL A 266 -19.33 6.65 25.95
C VAL A 266 -19.08 6.00 27.28
N ASP A 267 -18.97 6.83 28.31
CA ASP A 267 -18.36 6.34 29.52
C ASP A 267 -17.03 5.63 29.11
N GLN A 268 -16.76 4.40 29.55
CA GLN A 268 -15.48 3.66 29.36
C GLN A 268 -15.52 2.77 28.14
N PHE A 269 -16.68 2.71 27.51
CA PHE A 269 -16.96 1.80 26.42
C PHE A 269 -16.80 2.53 25.09
N ARG A 270 -16.17 1.84 24.16
CA ARG A 270 -16.00 2.32 22.80
C ARG A 270 -17.20 1.90 21.97
N GLY A 271 -17.82 2.87 21.34
CA GLY A 271 -18.94 2.64 20.44
C GLY A 271 -18.69 3.16 19.05
N LEU A 272 -19.32 2.49 18.08
CA LEU A 272 -19.34 2.92 16.69
C LEU A 272 -20.61 3.70 16.42
N LEU A 273 -20.43 4.90 15.88
CA LEU A 273 -21.50 5.69 15.29
C LEU A 273 -21.37 5.62 13.78
N GLY A 274 -22.23 4.84 13.12
CA GLY A 274 -22.15 4.61 11.68
C GLY A 274 -22.91 5.65 10.85
N ALA A 275 -22.60 5.68 9.56
CA ALA A 275 -23.34 6.47 8.58
C ALA A 275 -24.82 6.06 8.50
N SER A 276 -25.13 4.77 8.70
CA SER A 276 -26.50 4.26 8.69
C SER A 276 -27.34 4.85 9.83
N GLU A 277 -26.77 4.92 11.04
CA GLU A 277 -27.45 5.48 12.22
C GLU A 277 -27.62 7.00 12.08
N ILE A 278 -26.63 7.70 11.50
CA ILE A 278 -26.77 9.13 11.19
C ILE A 278 -27.85 9.37 10.13
N LYS A 279 -27.92 8.56 9.07
CA LYS A 279 -28.97 8.65 8.04
C LYS A 279 -30.35 8.44 8.63
N GLN A 280 -30.51 7.39 9.44
CA GLN A 280 -31.78 7.07 10.10
C GLN A 280 -32.21 8.20 11.04
N ALA A 281 -31.28 8.71 11.87
CA ALA A 281 -31.57 9.80 12.80
C ALA A 281 -31.91 11.13 12.09
N LEU A 282 -31.34 11.36 10.90
CA LEU A 282 -31.56 12.59 10.13
C LEU A 282 -32.69 12.48 9.09
N GLY A 283 -33.20 11.28 8.82
CA GLY A 283 -34.19 11.01 7.77
C GLY A 283 -33.62 11.28 6.36
N LEU A 284 -32.40 10.83 6.10
CA LEU A 284 -31.71 11.04 4.82
C LEU A 284 -31.65 9.74 4.02
N ASP A 285 -32.05 9.81 2.76
CA ASP A 285 -31.98 8.68 1.81
C ASP A 285 -30.70 8.67 0.97
N THR A 286 -29.86 9.70 1.11
CA THR A 286 -28.63 9.88 0.35
C THR A 286 -27.39 9.37 1.08
N PHE A 287 -26.28 9.23 0.36
CA PHE A 287 -24.99 8.93 0.98
C PHE A 287 -24.56 10.05 1.95
N VAL A 288 -23.96 9.66 3.07
CA VAL A 288 -23.56 10.55 4.16
C VAL A 288 -22.14 10.17 4.57
N GLU A 289 -21.22 11.13 4.54
CA GLU A 289 -19.90 10.97 5.14
C GLU A 289 -19.94 11.40 6.60
N VAL A 290 -19.53 10.52 7.51
CA VAL A 290 -19.65 10.78 8.95
C VAL A 290 -18.80 11.97 9.39
N SER A 291 -17.66 12.19 8.72
CA SER A 291 -16.76 13.35 8.91
C SER A 291 -17.43 14.70 8.67
N ASP A 292 -18.48 14.77 7.86
CA ASP A 292 -19.21 16.02 7.63
C ASP A 292 -20.03 16.45 8.86
N TYR A 293 -20.39 15.50 9.71
CA TYR A 293 -21.30 15.70 10.84
C TYR A 293 -20.60 15.68 12.18
N VAL A 294 -19.53 14.90 12.31
CA VAL A 294 -18.84 14.65 13.58
C VAL A 294 -17.33 14.59 13.36
N LEU A 295 -16.54 15.33 14.15
CA LEU A 295 -15.09 15.39 14.05
C LEU A 295 -14.40 14.90 15.34
N PRO A 296 -13.14 14.47 15.27
CA PRO A 296 -12.35 14.17 16.47
C PRO A 296 -12.39 15.31 17.47
N GLY A 297 -12.67 15.00 18.74
CA GLY A 297 -12.79 15.97 19.83
C GLY A 297 -14.21 16.49 20.09
N ASP A 298 -15.16 16.27 19.19
CA ASP A 298 -16.57 16.63 19.44
C ASP A 298 -17.15 15.86 20.63
N SER A 299 -18.02 16.53 21.39
CA SER A 299 -18.90 15.87 22.36
C SER A 299 -20.34 15.97 21.87
N LEU A 300 -21.05 14.84 21.82
CA LEU A 300 -22.42 14.75 21.35
C LEU A 300 -23.23 13.73 22.17
N PRO A 301 -24.53 13.95 22.37
CA PRO A 301 -25.40 12.97 22.99
C PRO A 301 -25.64 11.80 22.03
N VAL A 302 -25.41 10.58 22.50
CA VAL A 302 -25.57 9.33 21.75
C VAL A 302 -26.45 8.35 22.52
N ARG A 303 -27.26 7.58 21.82
CA ARG A 303 -28.09 6.51 22.38
C ARG A 303 -27.47 5.15 22.06
N ILE A 304 -27.45 4.26 23.05
CA ILE A 304 -26.94 2.90 22.87
C ILE A 304 -28.00 2.05 22.18
N VAL A 305 -27.71 1.57 20.98
CA VAL A 305 -28.59 0.71 20.18
C VAL A 305 -28.40 -0.74 20.60
N GLU A 306 -27.14 -1.18 20.67
CA GLU A 306 -26.76 -2.54 21.01
C GLU A 306 -25.47 -2.52 21.84
N HIS A 307 -25.35 -3.46 22.77
CA HIS A 307 -24.17 -3.66 23.60
C HIS A 307 -23.74 -5.11 23.48
N ASP A 308 -22.55 -5.35 22.93
CA ASP A 308 -21.91 -6.68 22.89
C ASP A 308 -21.01 -6.84 24.12
N PRO A 309 -21.47 -7.55 25.18
CA PRO A 309 -20.74 -7.66 26.44
C PRO A 309 -19.49 -8.54 26.33
N ALA A 310 -19.35 -9.34 25.26
CA ALA A 310 -18.19 -10.21 25.06
C ALA A 310 -17.01 -9.48 24.41
N ARG A 311 -17.25 -8.28 23.85
CA ARG A 311 -16.25 -7.50 23.09
C ARG A 311 -16.13 -6.05 23.57
N ASP A 312 -16.84 -5.65 24.62
CA ASP A 312 -16.92 -4.27 25.13
C ASP A 312 -17.19 -3.22 24.04
N ARG A 313 -18.07 -3.57 23.08
CA ARG A 313 -18.43 -2.73 21.93
C ARG A 313 -19.87 -2.25 22.02
N LEU A 314 -20.06 -0.97 21.74
CA LEU A 314 -21.39 -0.36 21.63
C LEU A 314 -21.71 -0.04 20.17
N LEU A 315 -22.95 -0.29 19.77
CA LEU A 315 -23.53 0.36 18.59
C LEU A 315 -24.26 1.61 19.07
N LEU A 316 -23.94 2.75 18.47
CA LEU A 316 -24.43 4.05 18.89
C LEU A 316 -25.19 4.74 17.76
N GLU A 317 -26.24 5.44 18.14
CA GLU A 317 -26.93 6.37 17.26
C GLU A 317 -26.96 7.78 17.87
N PRO A 318 -27.12 8.84 17.07
CA PRO A 318 -27.22 10.19 17.60
C PRO A 318 -28.52 10.40 18.35
N ALA A 319 -28.46 10.99 19.55
CA ALA A 319 -29.64 11.32 20.32
C ALA A 319 -30.18 12.74 20.06
N ASP A 320 -29.39 13.61 19.39
CA ASP A 320 -29.82 14.95 18.97
C ASP A 320 -29.57 15.20 17.47
N PRO A 321 -30.58 14.90 16.62
CA PRO A 321 -30.53 15.18 15.18
C PRO A 321 -30.41 16.68 14.84
N LYS A 322 -30.88 17.58 15.71
CA LYS A 322 -30.83 19.03 15.45
C LYS A 322 -29.42 19.57 15.63
N ASP A 323 -28.70 19.09 16.65
CA ASP A 323 -27.29 19.42 16.87
C ASP A 323 -26.42 18.97 15.68
N LEU A 324 -26.62 17.75 15.19
CA LEU A 324 -25.93 17.25 13.99
C LEU A 324 -26.15 18.14 12.74
N ARG A 325 -27.41 18.53 12.48
CA ARG A 325 -27.73 19.45 11.36
C ARG A 325 -27.06 20.81 11.52
N SER A 326 -26.96 21.31 12.76
CA SER A 326 -26.29 22.57 13.08
C SER A 326 -24.77 22.49 12.87
N ARG A 327 -24.13 21.40 13.28
CA ARG A 327 -22.69 21.15 13.06
C ARG A 327 -22.36 21.06 11.58
N TYR A 328 -23.15 20.29 10.82
CA TYR A 328 -23.00 20.17 9.38
C TYR A 328 -23.09 21.54 8.66
N LYS A 329 -24.11 22.35 8.99
CA LYS A 329 -24.27 23.69 8.40
C LYS A 329 -23.11 24.62 8.72
N ARG A 330 -22.67 24.69 9.99
CA ARG A 330 -21.52 25.51 10.43
C ARG A 330 -20.23 25.13 9.70
N ARG A 331 -20.06 23.84 9.40
CA ARG A 331 -18.86 23.34 8.72
C ARG A 331 -18.85 23.67 7.24
N ARG A 332 -19.98 23.50 6.53
CA ARG A 332 -20.06 23.89 5.11
C ARG A 332 -19.95 25.40 4.89
N SER A 333 -20.37 26.23 5.85
CA SER A 333 -20.14 27.68 5.79
C SER A 333 -18.68 28.06 6.03
N SER A 334 -17.90 27.22 6.72
CA SER A 334 -16.48 27.47 7.03
C SER A 334 -15.55 26.99 5.91
N SER A 335 -15.99 26.05 5.07
CA SER A 335 -15.25 25.54 3.91
C SER A 335 -15.50 26.31 2.61
N ALA A 336 -16.41 27.29 2.62
CA ALA A 336 -16.82 28.08 1.45
C ALA A 336 -16.37 29.56 1.52
N GLY A 337 -15.52 29.90 2.50
CA GLY A 337 -14.97 31.24 2.74
C GLY A 337 -13.48 31.32 2.52
#